data_AF-A0A933CEQ9-F1
#
_entry.id   AF-A0A933CEQ9-F1
#
_cell.length_a   1.000
_cell.length_b   1.000
_cell.length_c   1.000
_cell.angle_alpha   90.00
_cell.angle_beta   90.00
_cell.angle_gamma   90.00
#
_symmetry.space_group_name_H-M   'P 1'
#
loop_
_entity.id
_entity.type
_entity.pdbx_description
1 polymer ?
#
loop_
_entity_poly.entity_id
_entity_poly.type
_entity_poly.pdbx_seq_one_letter_code
_entity_poly.pdbx_strand_id
1 'polypeptide(L)'
;QTGSGSAGQFQPPPGGFQPPQGFQPPGGQQGGMPGQFGPDGQGQFGQPPGGQGQFGGPGGFGQQGGFPGQDQGEMDEKFKEMQIKQLAMMKKQMASFGKNITRIKARIALLEKKGVKAPPELTEAVAQAEKAIATINAAESFDDIAEVGESMRDIGQTLQEQLPNLERLANLSQIYRRVDSEIRKLDRLLAADKKLAAKSKIDLSAAIEAFDKTLGELKTAYADGKAKIAAGEVEEGFGILEDSVFQSIGDIRQHHEAIAQIRQLASTLKQADRQINGFQTQLNRLKKKNDVSEAQGILDEGKAKLAELKAAAAVKPLDADAVFGLMDELGDIRERFLDALGELQGVTEKKDIDAGLRPLNVDVPSFEGIPGFGGESSDGPSRTSREPLAP
;
A
#
# COMPACT_ATOMS: atom_id res chain seq x y z
N GLN A 1 48.20 -33.35 -32.41
CA GLN A 1 47.75 -32.37 -33.42
C GLN A 1 46.52 -31.67 -32.83
N THR A 2 46.72 -30.59 -32.07
CA THR A 2 46.58 -29.15 -32.47
C THR A 2 45.11 -28.77 -32.67
N GLY A 3 44.50 -27.78 -32.00
CA GLY A 3 44.92 -26.72 -31.06
C GLY A 3 43.66 -26.22 -30.31
N SER A 4 43.73 -25.74 -29.06
CA SER A 4 44.13 -24.40 -28.60
C SER A 4 43.44 -23.26 -29.34
N GLY A 5 42.48 -22.61 -28.68
CA GLY A 5 41.82 -21.37 -29.09
C GLY A 5 41.36 -20.58 -27.87
N SER A 6 42.27 -19.75 -27.35
CA SER A 6 42.07 -18.79 -26.27
C SER A 6 41.58 -17.47 -26.84
N ALA A 7 40.51 -16.91 -26.28
CA ALA A 7 40.08 -15.51 -26.43
C ALA A 7 39.20 -15.20 -25.21
N GLY A 8 39.34 -14.14 -24.44
CA GLY A 8 40.10 -12.91 -24.56
C GLY A 8 39.35 -11.92 -23.67
N GLN A 9 39.92 -11.57 -22.52
CA GLN A 9 39.33 -10.64 -21.55
C GLN A 9 39.23 -9.24 -22.16
N PHE A 10 38.04 -8.65 -22.13
CA PHE A 10 37.83 -7.24 -22.48
C PHE A 10 37.65 -6.45 -21.18
N GLN A 11 38.67 -5.66 -20.81
CA GLN A 11 38.57 -4.61 -19.80
C GLN A 11 38.11 -3.31 -20.48
N PRO A 12 37.05 -2.64 -20.00
CA PRO A 12 36.78 -1.26 -20.41
C PRO A 12 37.71 -0.28 -19.65
N PRO A 13 38.11 0.84 -20.29
CA PRO A 13 39.04 1.82 -19.73
C PRO A 13 38.38 2.73 -18.66
N PRO A 14 39.16 3.25 -17.69
CA PRO A 14 38.73 4.29 -16.77
C PRO A 14 38.98 5.67 -17.40
N GLY A 15 37.94 6.44 -17.66
CA GLY A 15 38.09 7.77 -18.23
C GLY A 15 36.80 8.57 -18.18
N GLY A 16 36.81 9.64 -17.38
CA GLY A 16 35.68 10.51 -17.14
C GLY A 16 35.26 11.35 -18.34
N PHE A 17 33.99 11.70 -18.33
CA PHE A 17 33.43 12.79 -19.14
C PHE A 17 32.46 13.56 -18.24
N GLN A 18 32.95 14.69 -17.72
CA GLN A 18 32.10 15.77 -17.20
C GLN A 18 31.62 16.59 -18.40
N PRO A 19 30.32 16.78 -18.63
CA PRO A 19 29.85 17.82 -19.53
C PRO A 19 29.94 19.19 -18.83
N PRO A 20 30.40 20.24 -19.54
CA PRO A 20 30.37 21.62 -19.06
C PRO A 20 29.06 22.33 -19.48
N GLN A 21 28.84 23.52 -18.92
CA GLN A 21 27.89 24.57 -19.35
C GLN A 21 26.41 24.33 -18.95
N GLY A 22 25.70 25.25 -18.30
CA GLY A 22 25.85 26.70 -18.22
C GLY A 22 25.07 27.39 -19.34
N PHE A 23 23.79 27.69 -19.12
CA PHE A 23 23.04 28.72 -19.86
C PHE A 23 21.76 29.07 -19.06
N GLN A 24 21.81 30.18 -18.32
CA GLN A 24 20.64 30.85 -17.75
C GLN A 24 20.25 32.01 -18.66
N PRO A 25 19.03 32.03 -19.24
CA PRO A 25 18.52 33.23 -19.87
C PRO A 25 17.97 34.22 -18.82
N PRO A 26 18.14 35.54 -19.03
CA PRO A 26 17.58 36.59 -18.19
C PRO A 26 16.21 37.07 -18.72
N GLY A 27 15.33 37.46 -17.80
CA GLY A 27 14.29 38.47 -18.05
C GLY A 27 12.92 37.94 -18.47
N GLY A 28 11.90 38.30 -17.69
CA GLY A 28 10.49 38.07 -18.01
C GLY A 28 9.56 38.49 -16.89
N GLN A 29 9.26 39.79 -16.84
CA GLN A 29 8.40 40.50 -15.92
C GLN A 29 6.90 40.17 -16.13
N GLN A 30 6.07 40.55 -15.13
CA GLN A 30 4.60 40.64 -15.11
C GLN A 30 3.86 39.31 -14.83
N GLY A 31 2.92 39.20 -13.88
CA GLY A 31 2.28 40.17 -13.01
C GLY A 31 1.11 39.50 -12.29
N GLY A 32 0.77 39.98 -11.09
CA GLY A 32 -0.56 39.87 -10.49
C GLY A 32 -1.02 38.50 -9.99
N MET A 33 -0.95 38.28 -8.67
CA MET A 33 -1.99 37.54 -7.94
C MET A 33 -2.17 38.12 -6.54
N PRO A 34 -3.29 38.81 -6.26
CA PRO A 34 -3.88 38.84 -4.94
C PRO A 34 -4.94 37.72 -4.86
N GLY A 35 -4.85 36.85 -3.86
CA GLY A 35 -5.88 35.80 -3.72
C GLY A 35 -5.53 34.73 -2.72
N GLN A 36 -5.40 35.13 -1.46
CA GLN A 36 -5.33 34.24 -0.31
C GLN A 36 -6.69 33.53 -0.16
N PHE A 37 -6.72 32.23 -0.47
CA PHE A 37 -7.87 31.36 -0.22
C PHE A 37 -7.94 31.05 1.28
N GLY A 38 -8.93 31.61 1.97
CA GLY A 38 -9.43 31.09 3.24
C GLY A 38 -10.42 29.95 2.99
N PRO A 39 -10.50 28.94 3.87
CA PRO A 39 -11.42 27.81 3.72
C PRO A 39 -12.63 27.99 4.65
N ASP A 40 -13.68 28.67 4.21
CA ASP A 40 -14.97 28.64 4.91
C ASP A 40 -16.11 28.93 3.92
N GLY A 41 -16.92 27.92 3.66
CA GLY A 41 -18.03 28.01 2.72
C GLY A 41 -18.80 26.71 2.59
N GLN A 42 -19.09 26.05 3.72
CA GLN A 42 -20.13 25.02 3.78
C GLN A 42 -21.47 25.67 3.41
N GLY A 43 -21.98 25.34 2.22
CA GLY A 43 -23.33 25.68 1.80
C GLY A 43 -24.34 24.91 2.64
N GLN A 44 -24.93 25.60 3.62
CA GLN A 44 -26.01 25.10 4.46
C GLN A 44 -27.32 25.17 3.64
N PHE A 45 -27.74 24.02 3.14
CA PHE A 45 -29.09 23.79 2.61
C PHE A 45 -30.02 23.48 3.80
N GLY A 46 -31.09 24.27 3.95
CA GLY A 46 -32.30 23.86 4.68
C GLY A 46 -32.49 24.45 6.07
N GLN A 47 -33.38 25.43 6.19
CA GLN A 47 -34.57 25.43 7.05
C GLN A 47 -35.21 26.84 7.09
N PRO A 48 -36.54 26.96 6.91
CA PRO A 48 -37.24 28.18 7.31
C PRO A 48 -37.39 28.22 8.84
N PRO A 49 -37.20 29.37 9.50
CA PRO A 49 -37.38 29.47 10.94
C PRO A 49 -38.88 29.36 11.28
N GLY A 50 -39.21 28.24 11.93
CA GLY A 50 -40.50 28.02 12.56
C GLY A 50 -40.74 29.02 13.69
N GLY A 51 -41.93 29.60 13.68
CA GLY A 51 -42.41 30.49 14.71
C GLY A 51 -42.62 29.78 16.04
N GLN A 52 -42.21 30.46 17.11
CA GLN A 52 -42.71 30.26 18.46
C GLN A 52 -43.63 31.43 18.79
N GLY A 53 -44.78 31.07 19.33
CA GLY A 53 -46.00 31.85 19.31
C GLY A 53 -46.02 33.09 20.20
N GLN A 54 -46.95 33.98 19.86
CA GLN A 54 -47.63 34.78 20.86
C GLN A 54 -49.11 34.89 20.48
N PHE A 55 -49.90 34.15 21.25
CA PHE A 55 -51.34 34.08 21.23
C PHE A 55 -51.85 35.15 22.22
N GLY A 56 -52.71 36.05 21.76
CA GLY A 56 -53.37 37.06 22.61
C GLY A 56 -54.23 38.01 21.78
N GLY A 57 -55.52 37.71 21.65
CA GLY A 57 -56.54 38.63 21.09
C GLY A 57 -56.88 39.79 22.05
N PRO A 58 -58.06 40.43 21.97
CA PRO A 58 -59.16 40.28 21.01
C PRO A 58 -59.63 41.63 20.41
N GLY A 59 -60.39 41.58 19.31
CA GLY A 59 -61.26 42.69 18.92
C GLY A 59 -60.98 43.24 17.52
N GLY A 60 -61.97 43.07 16.65
CA GLY A 60 -61.93 43.64 15.30
C GLY A 60 -62.89 42.96 14.35
N PHE A 61 -64.18 42.94 14.68
CA PHE A 61 -65.24 42.78 13.67
C PHE A 61 -65.11 43.94 12.68
N GLY A 62 -64.60 43.64 11.48
CA GLY A 62 -64.43 44.57 10.37
C GLY A 62 -64.73 43.87 9.06
N GLN A 63 -66.02 43.74 8.79
CA GLN A 63 -66.60 43.42 7.50
C GLN A 63 -66.19 44.49 6.47
N GLN A 64 -65.33 44.19 5.49
CA GLN A 64 -65.32 44.82 4.15
C GLN A 64 -64.17 44.33 3.26
N GLY A 65 -64.47 44.04 2.00
CA GLY A 65 -63.53 43.72 0.91
C GLY A 65 -63.27 42.23 0.81
N GLY A 66 -64.07 41.43 0.10
CA GLY A 66 -64.14 41.56 -1.35
C GLY A 66 -62.73 41.56 -1.92
N PHE A 67 -62.09 40.38 -2.02
CA PHE A 67 -60.95 40.24 -2.94
C PHE A 67 -61.53 40.50 -4.33
N PRO A 68 -61.28 41.69 -4.92
CA PRO A 68 -61.71 41.96 -6.28
C PRO A 68 -60.88 41.04 -7.17
N GLY A 69 -61.47 40.54 -8.25
CA GLY A 69 -60.83 39.61 -9.18
C GLY A 69 -59.37 39.96 -9.43
N GLN A 70 -58.48 39.23 -8.76
CA GLN A 70 -57.06 39.23 -9.10
C GLN A 70 -57.01 38.63 -10.48
N ASP A 71 -56.74 39.51 -11.44
CA ASP A 71 -56.53 39.25 -12.84
C ASP A 71 -55.81 37.92 -13.04
N GLN A 72 -56.53 36.93 -13.57
CA GLN A 72 -55.97 35.66 -14.02
C GLN A 72 -54.76 35.90 -14.95
N GLY A 73 -54.76 37.01 -15.70
CA GLY A 73 -53.65 37.42 -16.56
C GLY A 73 -52.37 37.85 -15.83
N GLU A 74 -52.45 38.49 -14.66
CA GLU A 74 -51.24 38.91 -13.92
C GLU A 74 -50.52 37.72 -13.24
N MET A 75 -51.25 36.67 -12.89
CA MET A 75 -50.65 35.40 -12.42
C MET A 75 -49.98 34.63 -13.56
N ASP A 76 -50.58 34.60 -14.74
CA ASP A 76 -50.03 33.91 -15.91
C ASP A 76 -48.74 34.59 -16.42
N GLU A 77 -48.67 35.91 -16.42
CA GLU A 77 -47.44 36.65 -16.78
C GLU A 77 -46.31 36.41 -15.76
N LYS A 78 -46.61 36.45 -14.46
CA LYS A 78 -45.63 36.13 -13.41
C LYS A 78 -45.14 34.69 -13.50
N PHE A 79 -46.01 33.74 -13.86
CA PHE A 79 -45.65 32.35 -14.06
C PHE A 79 -44.71 32.18 -15.26
N LYS A 80 -45.01 32.82 -16.38
CA LYS A 80 -44.12 32.84 -17.57
C LYS A 80 -42.77 33.48 -17.28
N GLU A 81 -42.73 34.61 -16.58
CA GLU A 81 -41.47 35.26 -16.21
C GLU A 81 -40.63 34.38 -15.28
N MET A 82 -41.28 33.66 -14.36
CA MET A 82 -40.62 32.69 -13.49
C MET A 82 -40.04 31.53 -14.29
N GLN A 83 -40.78 30.97 -15.25
CA GLN A 83 -40.27 29.90 -16.13
C GLN A 83 -39.07 30.36 -16.96
N ILE A 84 -39.11 31.58 -17.53
CA ILE A 84 -37.99 32.14 -18.29
C ILE A 84 -36.74 32.29 -17.40
N LYS A 85 -36.90 32.78 -16.17
CA LYS A 85 -35.80 32.90 -15.21
C LYS A 85 -35.25 31.52 -14.82
N GLN A 86 -36.12 30.51 -14.61
CA GLN A 86 -35.70 29.13 -14.33
C GLN A 86 -34.94 28.52 -15.50
N LEU A 87 -35.43 28.67 -16.73
CA LEU A 87 -34.76 28.19 -17.95
C LEU A 87 -33.38 28.87 -18.14
N ALA A 88 -33.29 30.18 -17.93
CA ALA A 88 -32.03 30.91 -18.01
C ALA A 88 -31.02 30.44 -16.95
N MET A 89 -31.47 30.20 -15.72
CA MET A 89 -30.64 29.63 -14.65
C MET A 89 -30.18 28.21 -15.03
N MET A 90 -31.07 27.38 -15.57
CA MET A 90 -30.75 26.02 -16.00
C MET A 90 -29.74 26.01 -17.15
N LYS A 91 -29.92 26.83 -18.20
CA LYS A 91 -28.93 27.00 -19.28
C LYS A 91 -27.55 27.38 -18.74
N LYS A 92 -27.50 28.29 -17.75
CA LYS A 92 -26.23 28.69 -17.11
C LYS A 92 -25.59 27.54 -16.34
N GLN A 93 -26.36 26.75 -15.60
CA GLN A 93 -25.86 25.56 -14.92
C GLN A 93 -25.36 24.50 -15.92
N MET A 94 -26.11 24.28 -17.01
CA MET A 94 -25.72 23.36 -18.09
C MET A 94 -24.47 23.79 -18.83
N ALA A 95 -24.22 25.10 -18.98
CA ALA A 95 -22.95 25.58 -19.54
C ALA A 95 -21.74 25.20 -18.67
N SER A 96 -21.89 25.21 -17.34
CA SER A 96 -20.85 24.72 -16.41
C SER A 96 -20.71 23.19 -16.49
N PHE A 97 -21.84 22.48 -16.49
CA PHE A 97 -21.86 21.03 -16.62
C PHE A 97 -21.22 20.56 -17.93
N GLY A 98 -21.50 21.22 -19.06
CA GLY A 98 -20.89 20.91 -20.34
C GLY A 98 -19.37 21.09 -20.37
N LYS A 99 -18.83 22.08 -19.64
CA LYS A 99 -17.38 22.18 -19.45
C LYS A 99 -16.82 20.97 -18.70
N ASN A 100 -17.53 20.47 -17.69
CA ASN A 100 -17.12 19.26 -16.97
C ASN A 100 -17.20 18.02 -17.87
N ILE A 101 -18.29 17.85 -18.63
CA ILE A 101 -18.44 16.75 -19.61
C ILE A 101 -17.31 16.76 -20.64
N THR A 102 -16.93 17.93 -21.15
CA THR A 102 -15.80 18.08 -22.08
C THR A 102 -14.49 17.61 -21.44
N ARG A 103 -14.24 17.94 -20.17
CA ARG A 103 -13.05 17.47 -19.44
C ARG A 103 -13.08 15.94 -19.24
N ILE A 104 -14.24 15.37 -18.90
CA ILE A 104 -14.39 13.91 -18.75
C ILE A 104 -14.08 13.21 -20.07
N LYS A 105 -14.65 13.69 -21.18
CA LYS A 105 -14.38 13.17 -22.53
C LYS A 105 -12.90 13.26 -22.90
N ALA A 106 -12.23 14.36 -22.58
CA ALA A 106 -10.80 14.50 -22.79
C ALA A 106 -9.99 13.48 -21.97
N ARG A 107 -10.39 13.19 -20.73
CA ARG A 107 -9.77 12.16 -19.90
C ARG A 107 -10.03 10.75 -20.46
N ILE A 108 -11.24 10.44 -20.92
CA ILE A 108 -11.57 9.18 -21.61
C ILE A 108 -10.65 8.98 -22.82
N ALA A 109 -10.55 9.99 -23.70
CA ALA A 109 -9.67 9.92 -24.87
C ALA A 109 -8.19 9.73 -24.51
N LEU A 110 -7.74 10.29 -23.37
CA LEU A 110 -6.39 10.08 -22.87
C LEU A 110 -6.16 8.64 -22.38
N LEU A 111 -7.16 8.01 -21.77
CA LEU A 111 -7.11 6.61 -21.33
C LEU A 111 -7.10 5.66 -22.54
N GLU A 112 -7.93 5.93 -23.55
CA GLU A 112 -7.95 5.14 -24.79
C GLU A 112 -6.61 5.20 -25.52
N LYS A 113 -5.96 6.37 -25.57
CA LYS A 113 -4.59 6.51 -26.09
C LYS A 113 -3.56 5.70 -25.32
N LYS A 114 -3.82 5.39 -24.05
CA LYS A 114 -2.99 4.51 -23.21
C LYS A 114 -3.39 3.02 -23.34
N GLY A 115 -4.33 2.69 -24.23
CA GLY A 115 -4.80 1.32 -24.46
C GLY A 115 -5.80 0.82 -23.42
N VAL A 116 -6.47 1.72 -22.72
CA VAL A 116 -7.46 1.39 -21.68
C VAL A 116 -8.82 1.88 -22.14
N LYS A 117 -9.81 0.99 -22.18
CA LYS A 117 -11.19 1.38 -22.47
C LYS A 117 -11.83 1.99 -21.24
N ALA A 118 -12.56 3.09 -21.43
CA ALA A 118 -13.43 3.59 -20.37
C ALA A 118 -14.61 2.62 -20.18
N PRO A 119 -15.21 2.57 -18.97
CA PRO A 119 -16.44 1.83 -18.74
C PRO A 119 -17.51 2.22 -19.78
N PRO A 120 -18.25 1.25 -20.34
CA PRO A 120 -19.27 1.53 -21.34
C PRO A 120 -20.37 2.45 -20.79
N GLU A 121 -20.76 2.27 -19.54
CA GLU A 121 -21.76 3.08 -18.83
C GLU A 121 -21.33 4.55 -18.75
N LEU A 122 -20.04 4.80 -18.49
CA LEU A 122 -19.49 6.15 -18.45
C LEU A 122 -19.50 6.80 -19.84
N THR A 123 -19.13 6.05 -20.87
CA THR A 123 -19.08 6.54 -22.25
C THR A 123 -20.49 6.89 -22.73
N GLU A 124 -21.47 6.05 -22.39
CA GLU A 124 -22.87 6.29 -22.68
C GLU A 124 -23.42 7.50 -21.91
N ALA A 125 -23.19 7.59 -20.61
CA ALA A 125 -23.64 8.73 -19.79
C ALA A 125 -23.06 10.06 -20.28
N VAL A 126 -21.79 10.08 -20.71
CA VAL A 126 -21.18 11.28 -21.34
C VAL A 126 -21.88 11.65 -22.65
N ALA A 127 -22.19 10.67 -23.50
CA ALA A 127 -22.89 10.92 -24.76
C ALA A 127 -24.33 11.40 -24.54
N GLN A 128 -25.04 10.83 -23.57
CA GLN A 128 -26.37 11.26 -23.17
C GLN A 128 -26.35 12.67 -22.57
N ALA A 129 -25.34 12.99 -21.74
CA ALA A 129 -25.13 14.33 -21.20
C ALA A 129 -24.91 15.37 -22.30
N GLU A 130 -24.09 15.06 -23.31
CA GLU A 130 -23.86 15.96 -24.47
C GLU A 130 -25.17 16.24 -25.23
N LYS A 131 -26.01 15.21 -25.43
CA LYS A 131 -27.33 15.37 -26.06
C LYS A 131 -28.26 16.23 -25.20
N ALA A 132 -28.36 15.94 -23.89
CA ALA A 132 -29.21 16.68 -22.97
C ALA A 132 -28.83 18.17 -22.87
N ILE A 133 -27.53 18.48 -22.81
CA ILE A 133 -27.01 19.85 -22.83
C ILE A 133 -27.39 20.55 -24.15
N ALA A 134 -27.27 19.87 -25.29
CA ALA A 134 -27.65 20.44 -26.58
C ALA A 134 -29.15 20.77 -26.63
N THR A 135 -30.01 19.86 -26.18
CA THR A 135 -31.46 20.07 -26.12
C THR A 135 -31.81 21.24 -25.20
N ILE A 136 -31.24 21.30 -23.99
CA ILE A 136 -31.52 22.38 -23.03
C ILE A 136 -31.06 23.74 -23.58
N ASN A 137 -29.92 23.80 -24.27
CA ASN A 137 -29.45 25.05 -24.85
C ASN A 137 -30.36 25.53 -26.00
N ALA A 138 -30.91 24.60 -26.79
CA ALA A 138 -31.81 24.88 -27.90
C ALA A 138 -33.26 25.17 -27.47
N ALA A 139 -33.68 24.75 -26.27
CA ALA A 139 -35.04 24.94 -25.78
C ALA A 139 -35.44 26.42 -25.65
N GLU A 140 -36.66 26.75 -26.05
CA GLU A 140 -37.22 28.10 -25.97
C GLU A 140 -38.18 28.25 -24.78
N SER A 141 -38.77 27.14 -24.32
CA SER A 141 -39.70 27.07 -23.19
C SER A 141 -39.30 25.98 -22.17
N PHE A 142 -39.96 25.99 -21.01
CA PHE A 142 -39.73 25.00 -19.96
C PHE A 142 -40.38 23.64 -20.30
N ASP A 143 -41.45 23.64 -21.09
CA ASP A 143 -42.12 22.40 -21.52
C ASP A 143 -41.22 21.57 -22.43
N ASP A 144 -40.34 22.23 -23.21
CA ASP A 144 -39.37 21.57 -24.11
C ASP A 144 -38.28 20.76 -23.39
N ILE A 145 -38.13 20.92 -22.07
CA ILE A 145 -37.05 20.32 -21.27
C ILE A 145 -37.55 19.37 -20.17
N ALA A 146 -38.86 19.17 -20.02
CA ALA A 146 -39.42 18.34 -18.96
C ALA A 146 -38.86 16.89 -18.98
N GLU A 147 -38.82 16.26 -20.16
CA GLU A 147 -38.29 14.89 -20.35
C GLU A 147 -36.75 14.84 -20.19
N VAL A 148 -36.06 15.95 -20.47
CA VAL A 148 -34.60 16.06 -20.32
C VAL A 148 -34.21 16.19 -18.85
N GLY A 149 -35.06 16.83 -18.03
CA GLY A 149 -34.84 17.01 -16.60
C GLY A 149 -34.73 15.69 -15.83
N GLU A 150 -35.58 14.71 -16.12
CA GLU A 150 -35.50 13.36 -15.53
C GLU A 150 -34.24 12.63 -15.97
N SER A 151 -33.95 12.63 -17.28
CA SER A 151 -32.76 11.98 -17.85
C SER A 151 -31.46 12.55 -17.25
N MET A 152 -31.42 13.87 -16.97
CA MET A 152 -30.25 14.53 -16.37
C MET A 152 -29.94 14.05 -14.96
N ARG A 153 -30.94 13.61 -14.20
CA ARG A 153 -30.73 13.06 -12.85
C ARG A 153 -30.01 11.72 -12.94
N ASP A 154 -30.48 10.83 -13.81
CA ASP A 154 -29.91 9.49 -13.99
C ASP A 154 -28.49 9.58 -14.56
N ILE A 155 -28.27 10.43 -15.56
CA ILE A 155 -26.94 10.75 -16.10
C ILE A 155 -26.02 11.25 -14.98
N GLY A 156 -26.53 12.14 -14.11
CA GLY A 156 -25.78 12.66 -12.97
C GLY A 156 -25.35 11.57 -11.99
N GLN A 157 -26.24 10.62 -11.68
CA GLN A 157 -25.96 9.48 -10.83
C GLN A 157 -24.91 8.54 -11.45
N THR A 158 -25.10 8.14 -12.71
CA THR A 158 -24.12 7.29 -13.41
C THR A 158 -22.75 7.95 -13.49
N LEU A 159 -22.67 9.25 -13.78
CA LEU A 159 -21.40 9.97 -13.76
C LEU A 159 -20.79 10.01 -12.37
N GLN A 160 -21.58 10.22 -11.32
CA GLN A 160 -21.09 10.24 -9.94
C GLN A 160 -20.51 8.88 -9.53
N GLU A 161 -21.15 7.78 -9.92
CA GLU A 161 -20.70 6.41 -9.64
C GLU A 161 -19.45 6.03 -10.44
N GLN A 162 -19.36 6.46 -11.70
CA GLN A 162 -18.29 6.04 -12.61
C GLN A 162 -17.06 6.98 -12.62
N LEU A 163 -17.19 8.22 -12.13
CA LEU A 163 -16.07 9.16 -12.05
C LEU A 163 -14.88 8.66 -11.22
N PRO A 164 -15.07 8.04 -10.04
CA PRO A 164 -13.98 7.43 -9.27
C PRO A 164 -13.18 6.40 -10.09
N ASN A 165 -13.85 5.59 -10.93
CA ASN A 165 -13.18 4.63 -11.80
C ASN A 165 -12.24 5.33 -12.79
N LEU A 166 -12.63 6.47 -13.33
CA LEU A 166 -11.78 7.26 -14.23
C LEU A 166 -10.55 7.85 -13.53
N GLU A 167 -10.65 8.21 -12.25
CA GLU A 167 -9.50 8.64 -11.44
C GLU A 167 -8.55 7.48 -11.13
N ARG A 168 -9.08 6.29 -10.80
CA ARG A 168 -8.27 5.08 -10.62
C ARG A 168 -7.52 4.73 -11.91
N LEU A 169 -8.19 4.79 -13.06
CA LEU A 169 -7.59 4.54 -14.37
C LEU A 169 -6.48 5.54 -14.72
N ALA A 170 -6.58 6.79 -14.26
CA ALA A 170 -5.53 7.78 -14.48
C ALA A 170 -4.19 7.38 -13.83
N ASN A 171 -4.26 6.70 -12.67
CA ASN A 171 -3.10 6.21 -11.92
C ASN A 171 -2.60 4.83 -12.38
N LEU A 172 -3.32 4.15 -13.28
CA LEU A 172 -3.07 2.77 -13.69
C LEU A 172 -1.65 2.56 -14.24
N SER A 173 -1.12 3.50 -15.03
CA SER A 173 0.24 3.37 -15.58
C SER A 173 1.32 3.32 -14.51
N GLN A 174 1.10 3.98 -13.36
CA GLN A 174 2.01 3.93 -12.23
C GLN A 174 1.89 2.59 -11.49
N ILE A 175 0.65 2.09 -11.33
CA ILE A 175 0.37 0.77 -10.74
C ILE A 175 1.06 -0.33 -11.56
N TYR A 176 0.85 -0.36 -12.88
CA TYR A 176 1.50 -1.34 -13.78
C TYR A 176 3.02 -1.29 -13.68
N ARG A 177 3.63 -0.09 -13.74
CA ARG A 177 5.09 0.04 -13.59
C ARG A 177 5.59 -0.46 -12.23
N ARG A 178 4.84 -0.22 -11.15
CA ARG A 178 5.20 -0.68 -9.81
C ARG A 178 5.15 -2.20 -9.72
N VAL A 179 4.06 -2.82 -10.19
CA VAL A 179 3.89 -4.28 -10.19
C VAL A 179 4.91 -4.94 -11.12
N ASP A 180 5.13 -4.44 -12.33
CA ASP A 180 6.16 -4.93 -13.26
C ASP A 180 7.56 -4.91 -12.64
N SER A 181 7.90 -3.80 -11.97
CA SER A 181 9.18 -3.65 -11.28
C SER A 181 9.32 -4.67 -10.15
N GLU A 182 8.25 -4.89 -9.38
CA GLU A 182 8.27 -5.85 -8.28
C GLU A 182 8.38 -7.29 -8.79
N ILE A 183 7.59 -7.70 -9.79
CA ILE A 183 7.70 -9.03 -10.43
C ILE A 183 9.13 -9.28 -10.92
N ARG A 184 9.78 -8.30 -11.56
CA ARG A 184 11.19 -8.42 -12.00
C ARG A 184 12.17 -8.57 -10.84
N LYS A 185 11.92 -7.94 -9.69
CA LYS A 185 12.75 -8.14 -8.49
C LYS A 185 12.54 -9.56 -7.94
N LEU A 186 11.29 -10.02 -7.85
CA LEU A 186 10.95 -11.35 -7.35
C LEU A 186 11.55 -12.45 -8.25
N ASP A 187 11.52 -12.29 -9.57
CA ASP A 187 12.21 -13.18 -10.51
C ASP A 187 13.71 -13.28 -10.23
N ARG A 188 14.35 -12.14 -9.96
CA ARG A 188 15.79 -12.10 -9.62
C ARG A 188 16.08 -12.76 -8.27
N LEU A 189 15.21 -12.56 -7.29
CA LEU A 189 15.32 -13.20 -5.97
C LEU A 189 15.19 -14.72 -6.11
N LEU A 190 14.15 -15.20 -6.79
CA LEU A 190 13.97 -16.63 -7.05
C LEU A 190 15.17 -17.23 -7.79
N ALA A 191 15.69 -16.55 -8.80
CA ALA A 191 16.88 -17.01 -9.51
C ALA A 191 18.14 -17.04 -8.62
N ALA A 192 18.28 -16.08 -7.70
CA ALA A 192 19.36 -16.06 -6.72
C ALA A 192 19.20 -17.20 -5.71
N ASP A 193 17.98 -17.45 -5.21
CA ASP A 193 17.68 -18.52 -4.27
C ASP A 193 17.89 -19.90 -4.90
N LYS A 194 17.46 -20.11 -6.15
CA LYS A 194 17.79 -21.32 -6.93
C LYS A 194 19.30 -21.57 -7.00
N LYS A 195 20.10 -20.53 -7.25
CA LYS A 195 21.58 -20.63 -7.27
C LYS A 195 22.19 -20.91 -5.90
N LEU A 196 21.62 -20.36 -4.85
CA LEU A 196 22.11 -20.54 -3.48
C LEU A 196 21.73 -21.90 -2.93
N ALA A 197 20.54 -22.40 -3.25
CA ALA A 197 20.09 -23.74 -2.90
C ALA A 197 20.97 -24.83 -3.51
N ALA A 198 21.41 -24.66 -4.76
CA ALA A 198 22.36 -25.58 -5.39
C ALA A 198 23.71 -25.71 -4.63
N LYS A 199 24.05 -24.74 -3.79
CA LYS A 199 25.26 -24.73 -2.94
C LYS A 199 24.97 -25.12 -1.49
N SER A 200 23.70 -25.20 -1.11
CA SER A 200 23.27 -25.54 0.24
C SER A 200 23.42 -27.05 0.46
N LYS A 201 23.76 -27.44 1.69
CA LYS A 201 23.71 -28.85 2.11
C LYS A 201 22.31 -29.28 2.54
N ILE A 202 21.43 -28.30 2.76
CA ILE A 202 20.05 -28.48 3.18
C ILE A 202 19.17 -28.41 1.93
N ASP A 203 18.19 -29.30 1.86
CA ASP A 203 17.23 -29.34 0.77
C ASP A 203 16.26 -28.17 0.86
N LEU A 204 16.29 -27.31 -0.16
CA LEU A 204 15.43 -26.13 -0.31
C LEU A 204 14.43 -26.27 -1.46
N SER A 205 14.35 -27.46 -2.07
CA SER A 205 13.55 -27.70 -3.28
C SER A 205 12.07 -27.33 -3.08
N ALA A 206 11.44 -27.82 -2.02
CA ALA A 206 10.04 -27.55 -1.72
C ALA A 206 9.74 -26.05 -1.52
N ALA A 207 10.58 -25.34 -0.75
CA ALA A 207 10.40 -23.91 -0.52
C ALA A 207 10.60 -23.08 -1.80
N ILE A 208 11.56 -23.46 -2.65
CA ILE A 208 11.76 -22.83 -3.96
C ILE A 208 10.60 -23.10 -4.90
N GLU A 209 10.06 -24.31 -4.90
CA GLU A 209 8.89 -24.67 -5.72
C GLU A 209 7.64 -23.90 -5.29
N ALA A 210 7.43 -23.73 -3.98
CA ALA A 210 6.36 -22.88 -3.45
C ALA A 210 6.52 -21.42 -3.89
N PHE A 211 7.72 -20.83 -3.77
CA PHE A 211 8.01 -19.50 -4.30
C PHE A 211 7.69 -19.42 -5.81
N ASP A 212 8.26 -20.31 -6.62
CA ASP A 212 8.10 -20.32 -8.08
C ASP A 212 6.62 -20.41 -8.49
N LYS A 213 5.84 -21.27 -7.80
CA LYS A 213 4.41 -21.41 -7.99
C LYS A 213 3.67 -20.11 -7.68
N THR A 214 3.85 -19.53 -6.50
CA THR A 214 3.16 -18.28 -6.11
C THR A 214 3.56 -17.11 -7.02
N LEU A 215 4.81 -17.06 -7.50
CA LEU A 215 5.24 -16.07 -8.49
C LEU A 215 4.57 -16.28 -9.86
N GLY A 216 4.33 -17.53 -10.25
CA GLY A 216 3.56 -17.87 -11.45
C GLY A 216 2.09 -17.43 -11.33
N GLU A 217 1.47 -17.67 -10.17
CA GLU A 217 0.11 -17.23 -9.86
C GLU A 217 0.00 -15.70 -9.87
N LEU A 218 0.94 -14.99 -9.22
CA LEU A 218 1.04 -13.52 -9.25
C LEU A 218 1.09 -12.97 -10.69
N LYS A 219 1.94 -13.56 -11.56
CA LYS A 219 2.05 -13.14 -12.96
C LYS A 219 0.76 -13.36 -13.73
N THR A 220 0.07 -14.46 -13.46
CA THR A 220 -1.21 -14.81 -14.09
C THR A 220 -2.30 -13.84 -13.66
N ALA A 221 -2.47 -13.61 -12.35
CA ALA A 221 -3.44 -12.66 -11.81
C ALA A 221 -3.18 -11.23 -12.31
N TYR A 222 -1.91 -10.80 -12.36
CA TYR A 222 -1.56 -9.50 -12.91
C TYR A 222 -1.92 -9.36 -14.40
N ALA A 223 -1.66 -10.39 -15.20
CA ALA A 223 -2.04 -10.40 -16.62
C ALA A 223 -3.55 -10.36 -16.82
N ASP A 224 -4.30 -11.11 -16.00
CA ASP A 224 -5.76 -11.16 -16.04
C ASP A 224 -6.40 -9.83 -15.63
N GLY A 225 -6.00 -9.27 -14.48
CA GLY A 225 -6.48 -7.95 -14.05
C GLY A 225 -6.18 -6.85 -15.07
N LYS A 226 -5.01 -6.90 -15.72
CA LYS A 226 -4.68 -5.99 -16.82
C LYS A 226 -5.58 -6.17 -18.04
N ALA A 227 -5.91 -7.41 -18.40
CA ALA A 227 -6.79 -7.72 -19.52
C ALA A 227 -8.23 -7.23 -19.24
N LYS A 228 -8.74 -7.47 -18.04
CA LYS A 228 -10.05 -6.99 -17.56
C LYS A 228 -10.18 -5.46 -17.63
N ILE A 229 -9.19 -4.75 -17.10
CA ILE A 229 -9.15 -3.28 -17.18
C ILE A 229 -9.09 -2.79 -18.63
N ALA A 230 -8.31 -3.46 -19.50
CA ALA A 230 -8.24 -3.12 -20.92
C ALA A 230 -9.58 -3.39 -21.65
N ALA A 231 -10.38 -4.34 -21.18
CA ALA A 231 -11.71 -4.64 -21.68
C ALA A 231 -12.78 -3.64 -21.23
N GLY A 232 -12.50 -2.82 -20.20
CA GLY A 232 -13.46 -1.89 -19.60
C GLY A 232 -14.12 -2.44 -18.32
N GLU A 233 -13.76 -3.65 -17.89
CA GLU A 233 -14.19 -4.31 -16.65
C GLU A 233 -13.34 -3.80 -15.48
N VAL A 234 -13.47 -2.51 -15.17
CA VAL A 234 -12.56 -1.77 -14.28
C VAL A 234 -12.62 -2.29 -12.85
N GLU A 235 -13.81 -2.52 -12.31
CA GLU A 235 -13.99 -2.95 -10.91
C GLU A 235 -13.43 -4.36 -10.68
N GLU A 236 -13.78 -5.31 -11.53
CA GLU A 236 -13.26 -6.68 -11.45
C GLU A 236 -11.74 -6.71 -11.64
N GLY A 237 -11.23 -5.98 -12.65
CA GLY A 237 -9.81 -5.94 -12.93
C GLY A 237 -8.99 -5.31 -11.80
N PHE A 238 -9.49 -4.25 -11.15
CA PHE A 238 -8.86 -3.71 -9.96
C PHE A 238 -9.01 -4.63 -8.75
N GLY A 239 -10.14 -5.32 -8.58
CA GLY A 239 -10.30 -6.32 -7.52
C GLY A 239 -9.23 -7.42 -7.60
N ILE A 240 -8.95 -7.93 -8.81
CA ILE A 240 -7.86 -8.90 -9.03
C ILE A 240 -6.48 -8.30 -8.65
N LEU A 241 -6.22 -7.05 -9.04
CA LEU A 241 -4.96 -6.39 -8.68
C LEU A 241 -4.85 -6.11 -7.17
N GLU A 242 -5.94 -5.82 -6.49
CA GLU A 242 -5.96 -5.51 -5.06
C GLU A 242 -5.85 -6.77 -4.21
N ASP A 243 -6.68 -7.78 -4.50
CA ASP A 243 -6.81 -8.97 -3.68
C ASP A 243 -5.74 -10.00 -4.01
N SER A 244 -5.52 -10.31 -5.30
CA SER A 244 -4.61 -11.41 -5.68
C SER A 244 -3.17 -10.94 -5.77
N VAL A 245 -2.91 -9.82 -6.44
CA VAL A 245 -1.52 -9.39 -6.71
C VAL A 245 -0.81 -8.93 -5.43
N PHE A 246 -1.42 -8.11 -4.59
CA PHE A 246 -0.74 -7.63 -3.37
C PHE A 246 -0.62 -8.71 -2.30
N GLN A 247 -1.61 -9.60 -2.16
CA GLN A 247 -1.50 -10.75 -1.27
C GLN A 247 -0.36 -11.67 -1.70
N SER A 248 -0.29 -12.06 -2.98
CA SER A 248 0.78 -12.93 -3.48
C SER A 248 2.17 -12.31 -3.34
N ILE A 249 2.32 -10.98 -3.43
CA ILE A 249 3.61 -10.32 -3.15
C ILE A 249 4.03 -10.55 -1.68
N GLY A 250 3.08 -10.48 -0.74
CA GLY A 250 3.32 -10.79 0.67
C GLY A 250 3.77 -12.25 0.87
N ASP A 251 3.02 -13.19 0.30
CA ASP A 251 3.30 -14.62 0.40
C ASP A 251 4.68 -14.98 -0.19
N ILE A 252 5.03 -14.39 -1.34
CA ILE A 252 6.35 -14.58 -1.95
C ILE A 252 7.49 -14.07 -1.05
N ARG A 253 7.29 -12.94 -0.37
CA ARG A 253 8.30 -12.42 0.57
C ARG A 253 8.48 -13.36 1.76
N GLN A 254 7.38 -13.91 2.30
CA GLN A 254 7.44 -14.93 3.34
C GLN A 254 8.20 -16.18 2.88
N HIS A 255 7.95 -16.67 1.65
CA HIS A 255 8.73 -17.77 1.08
C HIS A 255 10.22 -17.45 0.96
N HIS A 256 10.57 -16.23 0.52
CA HIS A 256 11.96 -15.79 0.45
C HIS A 256 12.64 -15.77 1.83
N GLU A 257 11.95 -15.26 2.86
CA GLU A 257 12.43 -15.24 4.23
C GLU A 257 12.62 -16.65 4.79
N ALA A 258 11.67 -17.55 4.57
CA ALA A 258 11.80 -18.96 4.94
C ALA A 258 13.02 -19.61 4.28
N ILE A 259 13.25 -19.39 2.98
CA ILE A 259 14.45 -19.87 2.28
C ILE A 259 15.72 -19.31 2.92
N ALA A 260 15.75 -18.02 3.26
CA ALA A 260 16.91 -17.40 3.90
C ALA A 260 17.21 -18.00 5.27
N GLN A 261 16.18 -18.25 6.09
CA GLN A 261 16.31 -18.87 7.41
C GLN A 261 16.77 -20.33 7.30
N ILE A 262 16.15 -21.15 6.45
CA ILE A 262 16.54 -22.55 6.24
C ILE A 262 17.98 -22.63 5.71
N ARG A 263 18.40 -21.69 4.85
CA ARG A 263 19.79 -21.65 4.38
C ARG A 263 20.78 -21.39 5.52
N GLN A 264 20.39 -20.59 6.52
CA GLN A 264 21.24 -20.32 7.69
C GLN A 264 21.28 -21.49 8.68
N LEU A 265 20.29 -22.39 8.65
CA LEU A 265 20.18 -23.54 9.56
C LEU A 265 21.46 -24.38 9.67
N ALA A 266 22.20 -24.61 8.57
CA ALA A 266 23.45 -25.37 8.64
C ALA A 266 24.53 -24.68 9.50
N SER A 267 24.59 -23.34 9.45
CA SER A 267 25.48 -22.55 10.30
C SER A 267 24.96 -22.55 11.74
N THR A 268 23.66 -22.37 11.93
CA THR A 268 23.00 -22.39 13.24
C THR A 268 23.23 -23.71 13.96
N LEU A 269 23.03 -24.85 13.28
CA LEU A 269 23.31 -26.19 13.80
C LEU A 269 24.76 -26.35 14.26
N LYS A 270 25.71 -25.83 13.48
CA LYS A 270 27.14 -25.86 13.83
C LYS A 270 27.46 -24.96 15.01
N GLN A 271 26.80 -23.81 15.13
CA GLN A 271 26.95 -22.89 16.25
C GLN A 271 26.36 -23.47 17.53
N ALA A 272 25.15 -24.03 17.46
CA ALA A 272 24.51 -24.72 18.58
C ALA A 272 25.37 -25.88 19.10
N ASP A 273 25.94 -26.68 18.20
CA ASP A 273 26.86 -27.77 18.56
C ASP A 273 28.08 -27.25 19.34
N ARG A 274 28.70 -26.16 18.87
CA ARG A 274 29.83 -25.52 19.57
C ARG A 274 29.42 -24.96 20.94
N GLN A 275 28.24 -24.34 21.03
CA GLN A 275 27.74 -23.78 22.28
C GLN A 275 27.48 -24.89 23.31
N ILE A 276 26.78 -25.96 22.94
CA ILE A 276 26.55 -27.13 23.80
C ILE A 276 27.87 -27.74 24.29
N ASN A 277 28.87 -27.87 23.41
CA ASN A 277 30.18 -28.36 23.82
C ASN A 277 30.92 -27.39 24.76
N GLY A 278 30.76 -26.09 24.55
CA GLY A 278 31.26 -25.04 25.45
C GLY A 278 30.60 -25.13 26.84
N PHE A 279 29.28 -25.27 26.87
CA PHE A 279 28.49 -25.47 28.09
C PHE A 279 28.89 -26.73 28.85
N GLN A 280 29.10 -27.86 28.17
CA GLN A 280 29.61 -29.08 28.81
C GLN A 280 30.98 -28.85 29.46
N THR A 281 31.87 -28.11 28.78
CA THR A 281 33.20 -27.78 29.30
C THR A 281 33.12 -26.90 30.54
N GLN A 282 32.21 -25.91 30.55
CA GLN A 282 31.96 -25.05 31.71
C GLN A 282 31.38 -25.84 32.88
N LEU A 283 30.37 -26.68 32.64
CA LEU A 283 29.79 -27.58 33.65
C LEU A 283 30.83 -28.48 34.30
N ASN A 284 31.71 -29.10 33.50
CA ASN A 284 32.78 -29.96 34.01
C ASN A 284 33.77 -29.22 34.92
N ARG A 285 33.94 -27.89 34.75
CA ARG A 285 34.75 -27.06 35.64
C ARG A 285 34.02 -26.76 36.95
N LEU A 286 32.72 -26.44 36.88
CA LEU A 286 31.88 -26.10 38.04
C LEU A 286 31.56 -27.31 38.93
N LYS A 287 31.46 -28.50 38.34
CA LYS A 287 31.22 -29.79 39.03
C LYS A 287 32.21 -30.09 40.16
N LYS A 288 33.37 -29.43 40.18
CA LYS A 288 34.37 -29.57 41.25
C LYS A 288 33.97 -28.90 42.56
N LYS A 289 33.03 -27.94 42.54
CA LYS A 289 32.69 -27.09 43.68
C LYS A 289 31.19 -26.95 43.95
N ASN A 290 30.34 -27.17 42.93
CA ASN A 290 28.90 -27.02 43.02
C ASN A 290 28.20 -28.32 42.60
N ASP A 291 26.98 -28.54 43.11
CA ASP A 291 26.07 -29.53 42.53
C ASP A 291 25.60 -29.00 41.17
N VAL A 292 25.82 -29.77 40.12
CA VAL A 292 25.48 -29.37 38.74
C VAL A 292 24.42 -30.27 38.11
N SER A 293 23.72 -31.07 38.92
CA SER A 293 22.78 -32.09 38.46
C SER A 293 21.66 -31.51 37.58
N GLU A 294 21.02 -30.43 38.01
CA GLU A 294 19.96 -29.74 37.26
C GLU A 294 20.46 -29.18 35.93
N ALA A 295 21.51 -28.37 35.95
CA ALA A 295 22.11 -27.80 34.74
C ALA A 295 22.61 -28.88 33.77
N GLN A 296 23.15 -29.99 34.28
CA GLN A 296 23.53 -31.13 33.44
C GLN A 296 22.32 -31.79 32.78
N GLY A 297 21.20 -31.93 33.50
CA GLY A 297 19.93 -32.43 32.94
C GLY A 297 19.41 -31.58 31.79
N ILE A 298 19.38 -30.25 31.97
CA ILE A 298 18.97 -29.30 30.92
C ILE A 298 19.92 -29.36 29.71
N LEU A 299 21.23 -29.48 29.94
CA LEU A 299 22.19 -29.62 28.85
C LEU A 299 21.97 -30.91 28.04
N ASP A 300 21.64 -32.02 28.72
CA ASP A 300 21.38 -33.30 28.06
C ASP A 300 20.05 -33.27 27.28
N GLU A 301 19.02 -32.58 27.77
CA GLU A 301 17.81 -32.23 27.01
C GLU A 301 18.16 -31.44 25.75
N GLY A 302 19.02 -30.42 25.88
CA GLY A 302 19.49 -29.60 24.76
C GLY A 302 20.28 -30.39 23.71
N LYS A 303 21.11 -31.36 24.14
CA LYS A 303 21.80 -32.28 23.21
C LYS A 303 20.82 -33.16 22.45
N ALA A 304 19.83 -33.72 23.15
CA ALA A 304 18.80 -34.55 22.53
C ALA A 304 18.01 -33.73 21.49
N LYS A 305 17.58 -32.52 21.84
CA LYS A 305 16.88 -31.62 20.91
C LYS A 305 17.75 -31.16 19.74
N LEU A 306 19.03 -30.87 19.95
CA LEU A 306 19.94 -30.60 18.83
C LEU A 306 20.08 -31.80 17.89
N ALA A 307 20.03 -33.04 18.41
CA ALA A 307 20.05 -34.24 17.58
C ALA A 307 18.74 -34.40 16.79
N GLU A 308 17.58 -34.15 17.41
CA GLU A 308 16.28 -34.10 16.73
C GLU A 308 16.29 -33.04 15.62
N LEU A 309 16.76 -31.83 15.89
CA LEU A 309 16.85 -30.74 14.91
C LEU A 309 17.78 -31.09 13.75
N LYS A 310 18.93 -31.73 14.01
CA LYS A 310 19.82 -32.24 12.95
C LYS A 310 19.15 -33.31 12.10
N ALA A 311 18.37 -34.20 12.72
CA ALA A 311 17.63 -35.23 12.00
C ALA A 311 16.54 -34.61 11.12
N ALA A 312 15.75 -33.68 11.65
CA ALA A 312 14.74 -32.94 10.90
C ALA A 312 15.34 -32.16 9.72
N ALA A 313 16.47 -31.48 9.93
CA ALA A 313 17.19 -30.76 8.88
C ALA A 313 17.76 -31.66 7.75
N ALA A 314 17.84 -32.97 7.98
CA ALA A 314 18.31 -33.94 6.99
C ALA A 314 17.17 -34.60 6.20
N VAL A 315 15.90 -34.40 6.61
CA VAL A 315 14.71 -34.92 5.90
C VAL A 315 14.55 -34.22 4.55
N LYS A 316 14.03 -34.97 3.57
CA LYS A 316 13.77 -34.49 2.19
C LYS A 316 12.38 -34.91 1.74
N PRO A 317 11.47 -33.98 1.40
CA PRO A 317 11.64 -32.52 1.50
C PRO A 317 11.76 -32.06 2.96
N LEU A 318 12.45 -30.94 3.19
CA LEU A 318 12.57 -30.36 4.51
C LEU A 318 11.21 -29.82 4.97
N ASP A 319 10.79 -30.22 6.16
CA ASP A 319 9.63 -29.67 6.85
C ASP A 319 10.07 -28.42 7.62
N ALA A 320 9.75 -27.24 7.07
CA ALA A 320 10.18 -25.97 7.62
C ALA A 320 9.55 -25.71 8.99
N ASP A 321 8.26 -26.04 9.15
CA ASP A 321 7.52 -25.80 10.38
C ASP A 321 8.05 -26.66 11.52
N ALA A 322 8.34 -27.94 11.25
CA ALA A 322 8.96 -28.84 12.23
C ALA A 322 10.37 -28.36 12.64
N VAL A 323 11.17 -27.89 11.68
CA VAL A 323 12.51 -27.34 11.94
C VAL A 323 12.43 -26.09 12.80
N PHE A 324 11.52 -25.16 12.50
CA PHE A 324 11.38 -23.92 13.27
C PHE A 324 10.88 -24.20 14.69
N GLY A 325 9.89 -25.08 14.86
CA GLY A 325 9.45 -25.50 16.20
C GLY A 325 10.57 -26.08 17.05
N LEU A 326 11.43 -26.93 16.48
CA LEU A 326 12.60 -27.48 17.19
C LEU A 326 13.68 -26.43 17.49
N MET A 327 13.81 -25.38 16.66
CA MET A 327 14.71 -24.27 16.95
C MET A 327 14.24 -23.43 18.13
N ASP A 328 12.93 -23.17 18.22
CA ASP A 328 12.32 -22.42 19.32
C ASP A 328 12.48 -23.19 20.64
N GLU A 329 12.15 -24.49 20.66
CA GLU A 329 12.37 -25.37 21.82
C GLU A 329 13.84 -25.38 22.28
N LEU A 330 14.78 -25.41 21.33
CA LEU A 330 16.22 -25.35 21.64
C LEU A 330 16.62 -23.98 22.21
N GLY A 331 15.95 -22.91 21.79
CA GLY A 331 16.07 -21.56 22.36
C GLY A 331 15.65 -21.53 23.83
N ASP A 332 14.48 -22.10 24.15
CA ASP A 332 13.96 -22.18 25.52
C ASP A 332 14.87 -23.02 26.43
N ILE A 333 15.38 -24.15 25.93
CA ILE A 333 16.36 -24.97 26.67
C ILE A 333 17.63 -24.18 26.97
N ARG A 334 18.11 -23.39 26.00
CA ARG A 334 19.30 -22.56 26.18
C ARG A 334 19.08 -21.51 27.25
N GLU A 335 17.94 -20.84 27.29
CA GLU A 335 17.62 -19.84 28.31
C GLU A 335 17.60 -20.47 29.70
N ARG A 336 16.84 -21.57 29.88
CA ARG A 336 16.82 -22.35 31.13
C ARG A 336 18.22 -22.78 31.58
N PHE A 337 19.07 -23.18 30.63
CA PHE A 337 20.45 -23.57 30.93
C PHE A 337 21.31 -22.40 31.41
N LEU A 338 21.15 -21.22 30.80
CA LEU A 338 21.88 -20.02 31.19
C LEU A 338 21.46 -19.54 32.59
N ASP A 339 20.17 -19.63 32.91
CA ASP A 339 19.65 -19.30 34.24
C ASP A 339 20.24 -20.25 35.30
N ALA A 340 20.17 -21.58 35.06
CA ALA A 340 20.76 -22.57 35.96
C ALA A 340 22.28 -22.37 36.13
N LEU A 341 22.99 -21.98 35.07
CA LEU A 341 24.41 -21.61 35.18
C LEU A 341 24.65 -20.34 36.01
N GLY A 342 23.79 -19.33 35.88
CA GLY A 342 23.87 -18.08 36.64
C GLY A 342 23.73 -18.32 38.13
N GLU A 343 22.76 -19.14 38.53
CA GLU A 343 22.55 -19.56 39.91
C GLU A 343 23.78 -20.30 40.47
N LEU A 344 24.35 -21.24 39.70
CA LEU A 344 25.55 -21.99 40.10
C LEU A 344 26.80 -21.13 40.26
N GLN A 345 26.86 -19.99 39.58
CA GLN A 345 27.98 -19.06 39.68
C GLN A 345 27.78 -18.01 40.79
N GLY A 346 26.66 -18.07 41.52
CA GLY A 346 26.31 -17.08 42.54
C GLY A 346 26.00 -15.70 41.93
N VAL A 347 25.68 -15.65 40.64
CA VAL A 347 25.20 -14.45 39.96
C VAL A 347 23.67 -14.43 40.11
N THR A 348 23.20 -14.32 41.34
CA THR A 348 21.75 -14.31 41.66
C THR A 348 21.14 -12.91 41.73
N GLU A 349 21.87 -11.87 41.30
CA GLU A 349 21.27 -10.55 41.05
C GLU A 349 21.66 -10.08 39.65
N LYS A 350 20.64 -9.64 38.88
CA LYS A 350 20.78 -8.82 37.67
C LYS A 350 21.59 -7.56 37.98
N LYS A 351 22.91 -7.69 38.06
CA LYS A 351 23.86 -6.57 37.99
C LYS A 351 24.61 -6.72 36.69
N ASP A 352 24.12 -6.00 35.69
CA ASP A 352 24.84 -5.52 34.52
C ASP A 352 25.88 -6.49 33.96
N ILE A 353 25.40 -7.57 33.32
CA ILE A 353 26.21 -8.29 32.33
C ILE A 353 26.18 -7.45 31.03
N ASP A 354 26.79 -6.27 31.07
CA ASP A 354 27.12 -5.46 29.88
C ASP A 354 28.62 -5.58 29.52
N ALA A 355 29.32 -6.54 30.12
CA ALA A 355 30.74 -6.75 29.88
C ALA A 355 31.06 -8.23 29.63
N GLY A 356 30.83 -8.70 28.40
CA GLY A 356 31.64 -9.79 27.83
C GLY A 356 30.91 -10.93 27.12
N LEU A 357 29.60 -11.11 27.33
CA LEU A 357 28.80 -11.95 26.44
C LEU A 357 28.37 -11.07 25.27
N ARG A 358 29.13 -11.13 24.17
CA ARG A 358 28.67 -10.51 22.92
C ARG A 358 27.27 -11.08 22.65
N PRO A 359 26.21 -10.24 22.55
CA PRO A 359 24.94 -10.72 22.08
C PRO A 359 25.19 -11.45 20.76
N LEU A 360 24.50 -12.56 20.52
CA LEU A 360 24.44 -13.07 19.17
C LEU A 360 23.92 -11.90 18.32
N ASN A 361 24.79 -11.31 17.52
CA ASN A 361 24.36 -10.63 16.31
C ASN A 361 23.86 -11.75 15.39
N VAL A 362 22.68 -12.30 15.71
CA VAL A 362 21.81 -12.78 14.66
C VAL A 362 21.49 -11.51 13.93
N ASP A 363 22.20 -11.28 12.84
CA ASP A 363 21.85 -10.26 11.86
C ASP A 363 20.54 -10.75 11.23
N VAL A 364 19.45 -10.63 11.99
CA VAL A 364 18.11 -10.59 11.45
C VAL A 364 18.11 -9.27 10.71
N PRO A 365 18.13 -9.25 9.37
CA PRO A 365 18.17 -7.99 8.63
C PRO A 365 17.02 -7.12 9.12
N SER A 366 17.37 -6.06 9.86
CA SER A 366 16.40 -5.11 10.38
C SER A 366 15.73 -4.44 9.20
N PHE A 367 14.40 -4.57 9.16
CA PHE A 367 13.53 -3.97 8.15
C PHE A 367 13.35 -2.46 8.42
N GLU A 368 14.44 -1.73 8.57
CA GLU A 368 14.44 -0.26 8.68
C GLU A 368 15.36 0.30 7.61
N GLY A 369 14.86 0.31 6.37
CA GLY A 369 15.68 0.79 5.26
C GLY A 369 15.03 0.82 3.88
N ILE A 370 13.70 0.76 3.78
CA ILE A 370 13.02 1.13 2.53
C ILE A 370 12.64 2.60 2.64
N PRO A 371 13.39 3.54 2.02
CA PRO A 371 12.92 4.92 1.88
C PRO A 371 11.69 4.89 0.97
N GLY A 372 10.50 5.11 1.52
CA GLY A 372 9.29 5.22 0.69
C GLY A 372 7.92 5.13 1.36
N PHE A 373 7.82 4.79 2.64
CA PHE A 373 6.54 4.81 3.37
C PHE A 373 6.71 5.61 4.66
N GLY A 374 6.51 6.94 4.56
CA GLY A 374 6.46 7.84 5.71
C GLY A 374 5.17 7.62 6.48
N GLY A 375 5.26 6.90 7.60
CA GLY A 375 4.35 7.04 8.72
C GLY A 375 5.00 7.99 9.72
N GLU A 376 4.38 9.16 9.93
CA GLU A 376 4.67 10.04 11.06
C GLU A 376 4.57 9.26 12.37
N SER A 377 5.67 9.22 13.13
CA SER A 377 5.61 8.98 14.56
C SER A 377 6.59 9.92 15.26
N SER A 378 5.97 10.83 16.00
CA SER A 378 6.52 11.83 16.89
C SER A 378 7.26 11.23 18.09
N ASP A 379 8.06 12.10 18.70
CA ASP A 379 8.71 12.03 20.02
C ASP A 379 10.09 11.40 20.13
N GLY A 380 11.08 12.29 20.18
CA GLY A 380 12.49 11.98 20.42
C GLY A 380 12.87 12.07 21.91
N PRO A 381 14.06 11.53 22.29
CA PRO A 381 14.59 11.73 23.63
C PRO A 381 15.76 12.72 23.70
N SER A 382 15.77 13.37 24.86
CA SER A 382 16.66 14.40 25.40
C SER A 382 18.16 14.07 25.34
N ARG A 383 18.95 15.07 24.92
CA ARG A 383 20.42 15.09 25.01
C ARG A 383 20.86 15.27 26.47
N THR A 384 21.61 14.31 27.01
CA THR A 384 22.46 14.54 28.20
C THR A 384 23.89 14.84 27.77
N SER A 385 24.33 16.05 28.09
CA SER A 385 25.68 16.56 27.92
C SER A 385 26.70 15.78 28.77
N ARG A 386 27.85 15.45 28.18
CA ARG A 386 28.99 14.80 28.84
C ARG A 386 30.06 15.87 29.09
N GLU A 387 30.35 16.17 30.36
CA GLU A 387 31.53 16.96 30.77
C GLU A 387 32.83 16.14 30.61
N PRO A 388 33.98 16.78 30.32
CA PRO A 388 35.27 16.14 30.38
C PRO A 388 35.96 16.38 31.73
N LEU A 389 36.47 15.31 32.34
CA LEU A 389 37.41 15.37 33.45
C LEU A 389 38.84 15.18 32.94
N ALA A 390 39.73 16.03 33.43
CA ALA A 390 41.17 15.82 33.50
C ALA A 390 41.67 16.53 34.77
N PRO A 391 42.89 16.23 35.27
CA PRO A 391 43.66 14.99 35.17
C PRO A 391 43.55 14.08 36.41
#